data_AF-A0A835DQ60-F1
#
_entry.id   AF-A0A835DQ60-F1
#
_cell.length_a   1.000
_cell.length_b   1.000
_cell.length_c   1.000
_cell.angle_alpha   90.00
_cell.angle_beta   90.00
_cell.angle_gamma   90.00
#
_symmetry.space_group_name_H-M   'P 1'
#
loop_
_entity.id
_entity.type
_entity.pdbx_description
1 polymer ?
#
loop_
_entity_poly.entity_id
_entity_poly.type
_entity_poly.pdbx_seq_one_letter_code
_entity_poly.pdbx_strand_id
1 'polypeptide(L)'
;MLLEKRTMSKSPEEEHPQKAFGWAARDTSGVMSPFKFSRRATGNEDVTFKVLYCGVCHSDLHCIKNEWGISMYPLVPGYLSLSLSHGCLFFI
;
A
#
# COMPACT_ATOMS: atom_id res chain seq x y z
N MET A 1 -32.79 -4.60 -15.86
CA MET A 1 -31.64 -5.34 -16.43
C MET A 1 -30.69 -4.35 -17.12
N LEU A 2 -29.90 -3.61 -16.34
CA LEU A 2 -28.73 -2.86 -16.84
C LEU A 2 -27.75 -2.74 -15.67
N LEU A 3 -27.37 -3.91 -15.17
CA LEU A 3 -26.32 -4.14 -14.17
C LEU A 3 -25.10 -4.63 -14.93
N GLU A 4 -24.32 -3.74 -15.56
CA GLU A 4 -23.17 -4.23 -16.35
C GLU A 4 -22.02 -3.24 -16.55
N LYS A 5 -21.74 -2.36 -15.56
CA LYS A 5 -20.44 -1.67 -15.47
C LYS A 5 -19.97 -1.52 -14.02
N ARG A 6 -20.01 -2.62 -13.25
CA ARG A 6 -19.27 -2.70 -11.98
C ARG A 6 -17.81 -2.99 -12.34
N THR A 7 -17.04 -1.91 -12.47
CA THR A 7 -15.57 -1.85 -12.45
C THR A 7 -14.88 -3.20 -12.31
N MET A 8 -14.28 -3.70 -13.39
CA MET A 8 -13.28 -4.77 -13.31
C MET A 8 -12.14 -4.27 -12.42
N SER A 9 -12.18 -4.63 -11.14
CA SER A 9 -11.10 -4.35 -10.19
C SER A 9 -9.87 -5.13 -10.66
N LYS A 10 -8.95 -4.45 -11.35
CA LYS A 10 -7.63 -5.04 -11.64
C LYS A 10 -6.99 -5.48 -10.33
N SER A 11 -6.28 -6.61 -10.37
CA SER A 11 -5.52 -7.06 -9.20
C SER A 11 -4.47 -5.99 -8.85
N PRO A 12 -4.15 -5.73 -7.57
CA PRO A 12 -3.14 -4.73 -7.18
C PRO A 12 -1.76 -4.98 -7.81
N GLU A 13 -1.50 -6.22 -8.23
CA GLU A 13 -0.27 -6.65 -8.91
C GLU A 13 -0.16 -6.19 -10.37
N GLU A 14 -1.29 -5.86 -11.02
CA GLU A 14 -1.37 -5.58 -12.46
C GLU A 14 -1.80 -4.14 -12.77
N GLU A 15 -1.99 -3.32 -11.73
CA GLU A 15 -2.41 -1.93 -11.87
C GLU A 15 -1.32 -1.06 -12.54
N HIS A 16 -0.06 -1.38 -12.28
CA HIS A 16 1.08 -0.59 -12.69
C HIS A 16 2.26 -1.42 -13.22
N PRO A 17 3.20 -0.82 -13.98
CA PRO A 17 4.26 -1.58 -14.65
C PRO A 17 5.37 -2.10 -13.73
N GLN A 18 5.63 -1.47 -12.58
CA GLN A 18 6.70 -1.90 -11.68
C GLN A 18 6.13 -2.86 -10.64
N LYS A 19 6.62 -4.10 -10.61
CA LYS A 19 6.19 -5.09 -9.61
C LYS A 19 6.86 -4.83 -8.28
N ALA A 20 6.10 -4.98 -7.22
CA ALA A 20 6.47 -4.67 -5.86
C ALA A 20 6.04 -5.79 -4.90
N PHE A 21 6.78 -5.94 -3.80
CA PHE A 21 6.52 -6.96 -2.78
C PHE A 21 6.76 -6.41 -1.39
N GLY A 22 5.74 -6.55 -0.54
CA GLY A 22 5.82 -6.13 0.85
C GLY A 22 4.96 -7.01 1.74
N TRP A 23 4.75 -6.54 2.96
CA TRP A 23 3.85 -7.16 3.91
C TRP A 23 2.67 -6.23 4.15
N ALA A 24 1.46 -6.75 4.00
CA ALA A 24 0.24 -6.00 4.22
C ALA A 24 -0.61 -6.64 5.32
N ALA A 25 -1.21 -5.79 6.13
CA ALA A 25 -2.37 -6.16 6.93
C ALA A 25 -3.60 -6.21 6.03
N ARG A 26 -4.49 -7.17 6.29
CA ARG A 26 -5.73 -7.37 5.53
C ARG A 26 -6.98 -7.09 6.36
N ASP A 27 -6.81 -6.99 7.67
CA ASP A 27 -7.87 -6.79 8.64
C ASP A 27 -7.28 -6.15 9.92
N THR A 28 -8.16 -5.88 10.89
CA THR A 28 -7.86 -5.21 12.15
C THR A 28 -7.13 -6.08 13.17
N SER A 29 -6.85 -7.36 12.88
CA SER A 29 -6.19 -8.28 13.82
C SER A 29 -4.76 -7.90 14.16
N GLY A 30 -4.09 -7.10 13.32
CA GLY A 30 -2.66 -6.89 13.47
C GLY A 30 -1.79 -7.79 12.61
N VAL A 31 -2.36 -8.85 12.00
CA VAL A 31 -1.57 -9.87 11.31
C VAL A 31 -1.18 -9.39 9.92
N MET A 32 0.13 -9.33 9.68
CA MET A 32 0.68 -8.99 8.38
C MET A 32 0.96 -10.27 7.59
N SER A 33 0.66 -10.22 6.29
CA SER A 33 0.91 -11.31 5.36
C SER A 33 1.64 -10.81 4.12
N PRO A 34 2.42 -11.67 3.44
CA PRO A 34 3.00 -11.34 2.15
C PRO A 34 1.98 -10.77 1.17
N PHE A 35 2.33 -9.65 0.54
CA PHE A 35 1.48 -8.93 -0.37
C PHE A 35 2.30 -8.48 -1.58
N LYS A 36 1.87 -8.91 -2.75
CA LYS A 36 2.40 -8.46 -4.02
C LYS A 36 1.51 -7.33 -4.52
N PHE A 37 2.14 -6.30 -5.04
CA PHE A 37 1.45 -5.16 -5.62
C PHE A 37 2.28 -4.60 -6.75
N SER A 38 1.82 -3.52 -7.35
CA SER A 38 2.53 -2.83 -8.40
C SER A 38 2.61 -1.34 -8.11
N ARG A 39 3.59 -0.67 -8.73
CA ARG A 39 3.87 0.76 -8.59
C ARG A 39 4.07 1.41 -9.94
N ARG A 40 3.72 2.69 -10.00
CA ARG A 40 3.87 3.52 -11.20
C ARG A 40 5.31 3.51 -11.71
N ALA A 41 5.47 3.75 -13.00
CA ALA A 41 6.79 4.02 -13.56
C ALA A 41 7.38 5.30 -12.94
N THR A 42 8.70 5.33 -12.78
CA THR A 42 9.43 6.49 -12.27
C THR A 42 9.31 7.65 -13.26
N GLY A 43 8.59 8.71 -12.88
CA GLY A 43 8.56 9.97 -13.63
C GLY A 43 9.82 10.80 -13.42
N ASN A 44 9.92 11.93 -14.12
CA ASN A 44 11.09 12.83 -14.07
C ASN A 44 11.32 13.46 -12.67
N GLU A 45 10.28 13.54 -11.85
CA GLU A 45 10.31 14.08 -10.49
C GLU A 45 10.25 12.98 -9.42
N ASP A 46 10.17 11.71 -9.83
CA ASP A 46 10.09 10.58 -8.92
C ASP A 46 11.49 10.01 -8.67
N VAL A 47 11.72 9.55 -7.43
CA VAL A 47 12.92 8.80 -7.06
C VAL A 47 12.51 7.39 -6.69
N THR A 48 13.15 6.40 -7.31
CA THR A 48 12.99 4.97 -6.99
C THR A 48 14.28 4.46 -6.36
N PHE A 49 14.16 3.81 -5.21
CA PHE A 49 15.30 3.26 -4.48
C PHE A 49 14.88 1.95 -3.81
N LYS A 50 15.88 1.12 -3.48
CA LYS A 50 15.68 -0.14 -2.77
C LYS A 50 15.68 0.08 -1.28
N VAL A 51 14.57 -0.29 -0.63
CA VAL A 51 14.47 -0.30 0.83
C VAL A 51 15.33 -1.45 1.35
N LEU A 52 16.35 -1.12 2.15
CA LEU A 52 17.18 -2.11 2.86
C LEU A 52 16.68 -2.33 4.29
N TYR A 53 16.19 -1.26 4.92
CA TYR A 53 15.72 -1.25 6.31
C TYR A 53 14.48 -0.36 6.42
N CYS A 54 13.50 -0.78 7.21
CA CYS A 54 12.33 0.01 7.59
C CYS A 54 12.20 -0.01 9.11
N GLY A 55 12.10 1.17 9.73
CA GLY A 55 11.78 1.27 11.16
C GLY A 55 10.29 0.97 11.38
N VAL A 56 9.97 0.36 12.52
CA VAL A 56 8.59 0.13 12.96
C VAL A 56 8.36 0.93 14.23
N CYS A 57 7.29 1.74 14.25
CA CYS A 57 6.91 2.55 15.41
C CYS A 57 5.58 2.08 16.00
N HIS A 58 5.26 2.53 17.21
CA HIS A 58 3.97 2.29 17.84
C HIS A 58 2.79 2.84 17.04
N SER A 59 3.00 3.91 16.25
CA SER A 59 2.00 4.46 15.34
C SER A 59 1.60 3.48 14.23
N ASP A 60 2.52 2.66 13.73
CA ASP A 60 2.21 1.64 12.74
C ASP A 60 1.24 0.61 13.32
N LEU A 61 1.37 0.24 14.60
CA LEU A 61 0.46 -0.70 15.25
C LEU A 61 -0.97 -0.14 15.34
N HIS A 62 -1.13 1.13 15.72
CA HIS A 62 -2.44 1.79 15.74
C HIS A 62 -3.09 1.81 14.35
N CYS A 63 -2.30 2.08 13.31
CA CYS A 63 -2.76 2.03 11.92
C CYS A 63 -3.16 0.61 11.50
N ILE A 64 -2.32 -0.39 11.77
CA ILE A 64 -2.60 -1.79 11.40
C ILE A 64 -3.87 -2.31 12.09
N LYS A 65 -4.09 -1.96 13.36
CA LYS A 65 -5.27 -2.37 14.13
C LYS A 65 -6.51 -1.52 13.86
N ASN A 66 -6.39 -0.48 13.03
CA ASN A 66 -7.45 0.49 12.74
C ASN A 66 -8.07 1.10 14.01
N GLU A 67 -7.25 1.40 15.03
CA GLU A 67 -7.75 1.95 16.29
C GLU A 67 -8.37 3.36 16.13
N TRP A 68 -8.00 4.05 15.06
CA TRP A 68 -8.57 5.35 14.69
C TRP A 68 -9.73 5.26 13.68
N GLY A 69 -10.06 4.08 13.17
CA GLY A 69 -11.18 3.87 12.25
C GLY A 69 -10.97 4.40 10.81
N ILE A 70 -9.75 4.85 10.47
CA ILE A 70 -9.41 5.46 9.18
C ILE A 70 -8.57 4.56 8.26
N SER A 71 -8.20 3.37 8.71
CA SER A 71 -7.32 2.46 7.96
C SER A 71 -8.07 1.74 6.85
N MET A 72 -7.53 1.80 5.63
CA MET A 72 -8.02 1.04 4.47
C MET A 72 -7.11 -0.16 4.21
N TYR A 73 -7.71 -1.33 4.05
CA TYR A 73 -7.00 -2.57 3.75
C TYR A 73 -7.11 -2.91 2.25
N PRO A 74 -6.06 -3.51 1.63
CA PRO A 74 -4.80 -3.94 2.24
C PRO A 74 -3.85 -2.78 2.59
N LEU A 75 -3.34 -2.78 3.82
CA LEU A 75 -2.48 -1.72 4.36
C LEU A 75 -1.03 -2.20 4.46
N VAL A 76 -0.10 -1.53 3.78
CA VAL A 76 1.35 -1.73 3.94
C VAL A 76 1.89 -0.61 4.85
N PRO A 77 2.22 -0.90 6.13
CA PRO A 77 2.76 0.09 7.08
C PRO A 77 4.24 0.42 6.79
N GLY A 78 4.71 1.60 7.20
CA GLY A 78 6.03 2.09 6.79
C GLY A 78 6.28 3.60 6.98
N TYR A 79 5.56 4.23 7.91
CA TYR A 79 5.59 5.66 8.26
C TYR A 79 4.66 6.61 7.47
N LEU A 80 3.59 7.00 8.18
CA LEU A 80 2.52 7.97 7.93
C LEU A 80 1.70 7.81 6.64
N SER A 81 0.58 7.10 6.82
CA SER A 81 -0.72 7.26 6.15
C SER A 81 -0.94 8.58 5.39
N LEU A 82 -0.41 8.71 4.19
CA LEU A 82 -0.94 9.58 3.15
C LEU A 82 -0.84 8.84 1.83
N SER A 83 -1.87 8.05 1.54
CA SER A 83 -2.36 7.93 0.17
C SER A 83 -2.97 9.28 -0.23
N LEU A 84 -2.13 10.28 -0.48
CA LEU A 84 -2.50 11.47 -1.22
C LEU A 84 -1.27 11.87 -2.03
N SER A 85 -1.39 11.64 -3.33
CA SER A 85 -0.96 12.56 -4.37
C SER A 85 0.16 13.52 -3.98
N HIS A 86 1.31 13.36 -4.66
CA HIS A 86 2.55 14.15 -4.63
C HIS A 86 3.63 13.61 -3.70
N GLY A 87 4.66 13.03 -4.33
CA GLY A 87 6.01 12.87 -3.78
C GLY A 87 6.08 12.23 -2.39
N CYS A 88 6.02 10.91 -2.30
CA CYS A 88 6.48 10.27 -1.09
C CYS A 88 7.19 8.94 -1.35
N LEU A 89 8.30 8.85 -0.64
CA LEU A 89 9.32 7.83 -0.53
C LEU A 89 8.67 6.47 -0.21
N PHE A 90 8.26 5.69 -1.22
CA PHE A 90 7.60 4.41 -0.95
C PHE A 90 8.23 3.24 -1.71
N PHE A 91 7.87 2.06 -1.23
CA PHE A 91 8.57 0.79 -1.20
C PHE A 91 8.77 0.14 -2.57
N ILE A 92 9.77 -0.74 -2.68
CA ILE A 92 9.75 -1.84 -3.65
C ILE A 92 8.86 -2.92 -3.06
#